data_AF-A0A453GES7-F1
#
_entry.id   AF-A0A453GES7-F1
#
_cell.length_a   1.000
_cell.length_b   1.000
_cell.length_c   1.000
_cell.angle_alpha   90.00
_cell.angle_beta   90.00
_cell.angle_gamma   90.00
#
_symmetry.space_group_name_H-M   'P 1'
#
loop_
_entity.id
_entity.type
_entity.pdbx_description
1 polymer ?
#
loop_
_entity_poly.entity_id
_entity_poly.type
_entity_poly.pdbx_seq_one_letter_code
_entity_poly.pdbx_strand_id
1 'polypeptide(L)'
;MAAKDPSYLETTTLLSQEIQQKELRFKLYLFQHTQGEPNRNERAVSSLHAPHEFGSIVVHDWTIRDGPNLQDKIVARAQGLHLGAGMNETNWFTSFNIIFTDERFGVFTLVNLYHSIDSHLLTMSLILWDAI
;
A
#
# COMPACT_ATOMS: atom_id res chain seq x y z
N MET A 1 -31.14 21.66 -29.97
CA MET A 1 -29.88 20.88 -29.93
C MET A 1 -30.04 19.88 -28.80
N ALA A 2 -30.31 18.61 -29.12
CA ALA A 2 -30.53 17.56 -28.12
C ALA A 2 -29.17 17.02 -27.63
N ALA A 3 -29.03 16.86 -26.31
CA ALA A 3 -27.82 16.34 -25.69
C ALA A 3 -27.63 14.85 -26.02
N LYS A 4 -26.37 14.50 -26.24
CA LYS A 4 -25.83 13.20 -26.61
C LYS A 4 -26.04 12.19 -25.46
N ASP A 5 -26.50 10.99 -25.80
CA ASP A 5 -26.70 9.84 -24.92
C ASP A 5 -25.42 9.53 -24.08
N PRO A 6 -25.49 9.45 -22.73
CA PRO A 6 -24.32 9.12 -21.90
C PRO A 6 -24.11 7.60 -21.83
N SER A 7 -23.64 7.00 -22.91
CA SER A 7 -23.38 5.55 -23.04
C SER A 7 -22.06 5.11 -22.39
N TYR A 8 -21.79 5.46 -21.13
CA TYR A 8 -20.61 4.95 -20.39
C TYR A 8 -20.92 3.78 -19.47
N LEU A 9 -22.18 3.37 -19.35
CA LEU A 9 -22.61 2.22 -18.55
C LEU A 9 -23.04 1.09 -19.49
N GLU A 10 -22.17 0.10 -19.67
CA GLU A 10 -22.53 -1.18 -20.27
C GLU A 10 -22.84 -2.19 -19.15
N THR A 11 -24.12 -2.54 -18.98
CA THR A 11 -24.53 -3.60 -18.07
C THR A 11 -24.61 -4.90 -18.85
N THR A 12 -23.68 -5.82 -18.61
CA THR A 12 -23.73 -7.16 -19.17
C THR A 12 -24.43 -8.10 -18.19
N THR A 13 -25.39 -8.89 -18.67
CA THR A 13 -26.02 -9.93 -17.83
C THR A 13 -24.98 -10.99 -17.51
N LEU A 14 -24.54 -11.04 -16.25
CA LEU A 14 -23.64 -12.08 -15.79
C LEU A 14 -24.37 -13.42 -15.87
N LEU A 15 -23.83 -14.37 -16.65
CA LEU A 15 -24.05 -15.78 -16.37
C LEU A 15 -23.74 -15.95 -14.87
N SER A 16 -24.62 -16.61 -14.13
CA SER A 16 -24.40 -16.93 -12.71
C SER A 16 -23.24 -17.92 -12.61
N GLN A 17 -22.03 -17.42 -12.81
CA GLN A 17 -20.80 -18.10 -12.51
C GLN A 17 -20.68 -18.01 -11.00
N GLU A 18 -20.73 -19.15 -10.32
CA GLU A 18 -20.39 -19.22 -8.91
C GLU A 18 -18.99 -18.63 -8.75
N ILE A 19 -18.93 -17.42 -8.18
CA ILE A 19 -17.66 -16.82 -7.79
C ILE A 19 -17.15 -17.68 -6.64
N GLN A 20 -16.27 -18.63 -6.96
CA GLN A 20 -15.48 -19.29 -5.93
C GLN A 20 -14.51 -18.26 -5.35
N GLN A 21 -14.89 -17.68 -4.23
CA GLN A 21 -14.00 -16.81 -3.47
C GLN A 21 -12.83 -17.64 -2.94
N LYS A 22 -11.61 -17.26 -3.34
CA LYS A 22 -10.37 -17.84 -2.82
C LYS A 22 -9.73 -16.83 -1.88
N GLU A 23 -9.72 -17.16 -0.58
CA GLU A 23 -9.03 -16.35 0.42
C GLU A 23 -7.56 -16.79 0.51
N LEU A 24 -6.63 -15.83 0.36
CA LEU A 24 -5.22 -16.04 0.67
C LEU A 24 -4.86 -15.22 1.92
N ARG A 25 -4.35 -15.90 2.95
CA ARG A 25 -3.86 -15.27 4.18
C ARG A 25 -2.35 -15.30 4.19
N PHE A 26 -1.73 -14.14 4.26
CA PHE A 26 -0.28 -14.01 4.39
C PHE A 26 0.08 -13.41 5.74
N LYS A 27 1.13 -13.94 6.36
CA LYS A 27 1.78 -13.33 7.52
C LYS A 27 3.17 -12.87 7.07
N LEU A 28 3.28 -11.57 6.81
CA LEU A 28 4.49 -10.94 6.27
C LEU A 28 4.91 -9.77 7.15
N TYR A 29 6.17 -9.38 7.02
CA TYR A 29 6.81 -8.39 7.87
C TYR A 29 7.35 -7.24 7.02
N LEU A 30 6.82 -6.04 7.22
CA LEU A 30 7.27 -4.82 6.56
C LEU A 30 8.44 -4.21 7.33
N PHE A 31 9.49 -3.81 6.62
CA PHE A 31 10.67 -3.18 7.19
C PHE A 31 10.86 -1.78 6.61
N GLN A 32 10.63 -0.79 7.47
CA GLN A 32 10.94 0.61 7.23
C GLN A 32 12.37 0.89 7.72
N HIS A 33 13.20 1.44 6.83
CA HIS A 33 14.54 1.94 7.14
C HIS A 33 14.57 3.42 6.85
N THR A 34 14.58 4.21 7.92
CA THR A 34 14.29 5.64 7.85
C THR A 34 15.40 6.46 7.23
N GLN A 35 15.09 7.70 6.85
CA GLN A 35 16.10 8.64 6.40
C GLN A 35 17.16 8.87 7.48
N GLY A 36 18.42 8.58 7.15
CA GLY A 36 19.55 8.66 8.09
C GLY A 36 20.17 7.30 8.39
N GLU A 37 19.46 6.20 8.12
CA GLU A 37 20.01 4.86 8.22
C GLU A 37 20.91 4.50 7.02
N PRO A 38 21.95 3.67 7.20
CA PRO A 38 22.83 3.22 6.12
C PRO A 38 22.09 2.49 4.99
N ASN A 39 21.03 1.76 5.32
CA ASN A 39 20.23 0.96 4.38
C ASN A 39 18.83 1.55 4.17
N ARG A 40 18.71 2.89 4.23
CA ARG A 40 17.44 3.58 4.05
C ARG A 40 16.72 3.10 2.79
N ASN A 41 15.41 2.91 2.91
CA ASN A 41 14.53 2.53 1.81
C ASN A 41 13.38 3.51 1.64
N GLU A 42 13.56 4.73 2.14
CA GLU A 42 12.67 5.86 1.96
C GLU A 42 13.45 7.17 1.81
N ARG A 43 12.76 8.20 1.32
CA ARG A 43 13.34 9.52 1.08
C ARG A 43 12.27 10.61 1.21
N ALA A 44 12.55 11.63 2.01
CA ALA A 44 11.73 12.84 2.04
C ALA A 44 11.78 13.55 0.67
N VAL A 45 10.60 13.82 0.13
CA VAL A 45 10.37 14.69 -1.04
C VAL A 45 10.13 16.13 -0.57
N SER A 46 9.38 16.26 0.53
CA SER A 46 9.15 17.52 1.23
C SER A 46 9.39 17.27 2.72
N SER A 47 10.21 18.09 3.35
CA SER A 47 10.41 18.12 4.79
C SER A 47 10.16 19.54 5.25
N LEU A 48 8.96 19.79 5.76
CA LEU A 48 8.54 21.13 6.16
C LEU A 48 8.96 21.47 7.60
N HIS A 49 9.47 20.49 8.35
CA HIS A 49 9.79 20.58 9.77
C HIS A 49 8.66 21.22 10.60
N ALA A 50 7.41 21.07 10.13
CA ALA A 50 6.23 21.55 10.81
C ALA A 50 5.96 20.67 12.04
N PRO A 51 5.26 21.19 13.07
CA PRO A 51 4.76 20.36 14.15
C PRO A 51 4.04 19.12 13.60
N HIS A 52 4.28 17.96 14.22
CA HIS A 52 3.65 16.69 13.86
C HIS A 52 3.95 16.18 12.43
N GLU A 53 4.99 16.74 11.79
CA GLU A 53 5.34 16.43 10.39
C GLU A 53 4.24 16.80 9.39
N PHE A 54 3.34 17.72 9.75
CA PHE A 54 2.24 18.14 8.88
C PHE A 54 2.74 18.64 7.53
N GLY A 55 2.28 18.01 6.45
CA GLY A 55 2.68 18.31 5.08
C GLY A 55 4.05 17.77 4.66
N SER A 56 4.80 17.08 5.53
CA SER A 56 5.96 16.30 5.11
C SER A 56 5.51 15.15 4.20
N ILE A 57 6.25 14.91 3.12
CA ILE A 57 5.97 13.85 2.14
C ILE A 57 7.24 13.01 1.98
N VAL A 58 7.09 11.70 2.13
CA VAL A 58 8.18 10.73 2.03
C VAL A 58 7.77 9.65 1.04
N VAL A 59 8.62 9.40 0.04
CA VAL A 59 8.46 8.25 -0.86
C VAL A 59 9.22 7.06 -0.32
N HIS A 60 8.68 5.87 -0.48
CA HIS A 60 9.29 4.65 0.07
C HIS A 60 9.23 3.46 -0.89
N ASP A 61 10.22 2.59 -0.73
CA ASP A 61 10.33 1.27 -1.35
C ASP A 61 10.65 0.26 -0.23
N TRP A 62 9.70 0.08 0.69
CA TRP A 62 9.90 -0.73 1.89
C TRP A 62 9.99 -2.22 1.56
N THR A 63 10.89 -2.94 2.21
CA THR A 63 11.02 -4.40 2.01
C THR A 63 9.97 -5.15 2.82
N ILE A 64 9.37 -6.18 2.23
CA ILE A 64 8.49 -7.12 2.92
C ILE A 64 9.14 -8.50 2.93
N ARG A 65 9.23 -9.12 4.11
CA ARG A 65 9.87 -10.42 4.32
C ARG A 65 8.88 -11.49 4.80
N ASP A 66 9.24 -12.75 4.57
CA ASP A 66 8.48 -13.91 5.06
C ASP A 66 8.80 -14.32 6.50
N GLY A 67 9.67 -13.56 7.18
CA GLY A 67 9.94 -13.68 8.61
C GLY A 67 10.32 -12.33 9.25
N PRO A 68 10.37 -12.28 10.60
CA PRO A 68 10.57 -11.05 11.37
C PRO A 68 12.02 -10.56 11.43
N ASN A 69 12.99 -11.28 10.85
CA ASN A 69 14.41 -10.93 10.92
C ASN A 69 14.89 -10.27 9.62
N LEU A 70 15.92 -9.41 9.75
CA LEU A 70 16.54 -8.73 8.59
C LEU A 70 17.22 -9.68 7.58
N GLN A 71 17.47 -10.93 7.96
CA GLN A 71 18.04 -11.95 7.08
C GLN A 71 16.99 -12.84 6.41
N ASP A 72 15.72 -12.74 6.82
CA ASP A 72 14.64 -13.52 6.22
C ASP A 72 14.40 -13.07 4.77
N LYS A 73 13.79 -13.93 3.95
CA LYS A 73 13.73 -13.71 2.50
C LYS A 73 12.83 -12.51 2.20
N ILE A 74 13.30 -11.62 1.32
CA ILE A 74 12.45 -10.57 0.75
C ILE A 74 11.50 -11.23 -0.25
N VAL A 75 10.20 -11.11 0.00
CA VAL A 75 9.15 -11.72 -0.83
C VAL A 75 8.27 -10.70 -1.55
N ALA A 76 8.30 -9.44 -1.10
CA ALA A 76 7.59 -8.35 -1.75
C ALA A 76 8.22 -6.99 -1.41
N ARG A 77 7.75 -5.95 -2.07
CA ARG A 77 8.08 -4.55 -1.78
C ARG A 77 6.82 -3.69 -1.68
N ALA A 78 6.79 -2.78 -0.72
CA ALA A 78 5.75 -1.76 -0.58
C ALA A 78 6.24 -0.42 -1.14
N GLN A 79 5.80 -0.12 -2.35
CA GLN A 79 6.24 1.05 -3.13
C GLN A 79 5.16 2.12 -3.16
N GLY A 80 5.47 3.30 -2.62
CA GLY A 80 4.51 4.39 -2.55
C GLY A 80 5.02 5.58 -1.75
N LEU A 81 4.12 6.18 -0.98
CA LEU A 81 4.41 7.36 -0.16
C LEU A 81 3.66 7.32 1.17
N HIS A 82 4.20 8.07 2.13
CA HIS A 82 3.46 8.52 3.30
C HIS A 82 3.60 10.03 3.48
N LEU A 83 2.56 10.65 4.05
CA LEU A 83 2.50 12.09 4.29
C LEU A 83 1.92 12.40 5.67
N GLY A 84 2.47 13.42 6.33
CA GLY A 84 2.01 13.86 7.64
C GLY A 84 0.70 14.63 7.48
N ALA A 85 -0.39 14.04 7.96
CA ALA A 85 -1.75 14.53 7.76
C ALA A 85 -2.36 15.17 9.02
N GLY A 86 -1.73 15.00 10.18
CA GLY A 86 -2.22 15.51 11.46
C GLY A 86 -1.75 16.93 11.76
N MET A 87 -2.68 17.85 12.04
CA MET A 87 -2.35 19.21 12.47
C MET A 87 -2.07 19.33 13.98
N ASN A 88 -2.69 18.47 14.79
CA ASN A 88 -2.66 18.57 16.26
C ASN A 88 -1.94 17.39 16.94
N GLU A 89 -1.65 16.34 16.19
CA GLU A 89 -0.94 15.14 16.64
C GLU A 89 -0.25 14.48 15.44
N THR A 90 0.79 13.68 15.69
CA THR A 90 1.50 12.97 14.62
C THR A 90 0.60 11.92 14.02
N ASN A 91 0.29 12.07 12.74
CA ASN A 91 -0.61 11.17 12.02
C ASN A 91 -0.13 11.03 10.57
N TRP A 92 0.15 9.80 10.16
CA TRP A 92 0.66 9.49 8.84
C TRP A 92 -0.43 8.85 7.98
N PHE A 93 -0.70 9.48 6.83
CA PHE A 93 -1.43 8.84 5.75
C PHE A 93 -0.44 8.14 4.82
N THR A 94 -0.71 6.89 4.49
CA THR A 94 0.20 6.05 3.72
C THR A 94 -0.54 5.39 2.56
N SER A 95 0.05 5.46 1.37
CA SER A 95 -0.48 4.79 0.18
C SER A 95 0.63 4.13 -0.62
N PHE A 96 0.48 2.85 -0.93
CA PHE A 96 1.47 2.09 -1.67
C PHE A 96 0.89 0.87 -2.37
N ASN A 97 1.67 0.41 -3.34
CA ASN A 97 1.51 -0.86 -4.00
C ASN A 97 2.36 -1.93 -3.29
N ILE A 98 1.79 -3.11 -3.02
CA ILE A 98 2.59 -4.30 -2.71
C ILE A 98 2.90 -5.03 -4.02
N ILE A 99 4.18 -5.21 -4.30
CA ILE A 99 4.69 -5.93 -5.47
C ILE A 99 5.41 -7.17 -4.97
N PHE A 100 4.83 -8.34 -5.22
CA PHE A 100 5.48 -9.61 -4.89
C PHE A 100 6.65 -9.87 -5.85
N THR A 101 7.80 -10.22 -5.29
CA THR A 101 9.02 -10.55 -6.04
C THR A 101 9.32 -12.05 -6.03
N ASP A 102 8.60 -12.79 -5.19
CA ASP A 102 8.74 -14.23 -5.03
C ASP A 102 7.67 -14.96 -5.84
N GLU A 103 8.11 -15.90 -6.68
CA GLU A 103 7.29 -16.67 -7.62
C GLU A 103 6.13 -17.42 -6.96
N ARG A 104 6.23 -17.74 -5.66
CA ARG A 104 5.17 -18.38 -4.88
C ARG A 104 3.87 -17.58 -4.85
N PHE A 105 3.96 -16.27 -5.04
CA PHE A 105 2.83 -15.35 -4.90
C PHE A 105 2.29 -14.83 -6.23
N GLY A 106 2.88 -15.16 -7.39
CA GLY A 106 2.43 -14.61 -8.68
C GLY A 106 2.66 -13.09 -8.82
N VAL A 107 2.19 -12.49 -9.93
CA VAL A 107 2.29 -11.04 -10.18
C VAL A 107 1.00 -10.37 -9.75
N PHE A 108 0.95 -9.90 -8.50
CA PHE A 108 -0.16 -9.10 -7.99
C PHE A 108 0.34 -7.71 -7.58
N THR A 109 -0.46 -6.69 -7.88
CA THR A 109 -0.29 -5.33 -7.37
C THR A 109 -1.45 -5.03 -6.45
N LEU A 110 -1.17 -4.72 -5.19
CA LEU A 110 -2.19 -4.39 -4.20
C LEU A 110 -2.13 -2.90 -3.86
N VAL A 111 -3.17 -2.15 -4.21
CA VAL A 111 -3.28 -0.72 -3.86
C VAL A 111 -3.81 -0.61 -2.43
N ASN A 112 -3.00 -0.02 -1.54
CA ASN A 112 -3.39 0.22 -0.15
C ASN A 112 -3.58 1.72 0.10
N LEU A 113 -4.65 2.05 0.82
CA LEU A 113 -4.92 3.37 1.37
C LEU A 113 -5.06 3.18 2.88
N TYR A 114 -4.16 3.80 3.64
CA TYR A 114 -4.09 3.61 5.09
C TYR A 114 -3.95 4.94 5.84
N HIS A 115 -4.56 4.98 7.02
CA HIS A 115 -4.47 6.05 7.99
C HIS A 115 -3.92 5.50 9.30
N SER A 116 -2.75 5.97 9.73
CA SER A 116 -2.10 5.51 10.97
C SER A 116 -2.33 6.45 12.13
N ILE A 117 -2.77 5.89 13.25
CA ILE A 117 -2.82 6.56 14.55
C ILE A 117 -1.69 6.03 15.47
N ASP A 118 -1.07 4.88 15.15
CA ASP A 118 0.06 4.34 15.93
C ASP A 118 0.89 3.30 15.15
N SER A 119 2.21 3.40 15.26
CA SER A 119 3.23 2.70 14.46
C SER A 119 3.38 1.18 14.69
N HIS A 120 2.54 0.55 15.50
CA HIS A 120 2.84 -0.78 16.04
C HIS A 120 1.96 -1.93 15.52
N LEU A 121 0.77 -1.68 14.97
CA LEU A 121 -0.07 -2.73 14.37
C LEU A 121 -0.85 -2.17 13.17
N LEU A 122 -0.44 -2.57 11.97
CA LEU A 122 -1.13 -2.25 10.72
C LEU A 122 -2.15 -3.34 10.41
N THR A 123 -3.43 -3.08 10.67
CA THR A 123 -4.53 -3.89 10.10
C THR A 123 -4.85 -3.31 8.73
N MET A 124 -4.56 -4.05 7.67
CA MET A 124 -4.68 -3.59 6.29
C MET A 124 -5.91 -4.22 5.62
N SER A 125 -6.82 -3.39 5.13
CA SER A 125 -7.97 -3.85 4.34
C SER A 125 -7.57 -3.94 2.88
N LEU A 126 -7.65 -5.15 2.33
CA LEU A 126 -7.29 -5.47 0.95
C LEU A 126 -8.42 -5.06 -0.01
N ILE A 127 -8.13 -4.18 -0.97
CA ILE A 127 -9.00 -4.01 -2.15
C ILE A 127 -8.31 -4.76 -3.30
N LEU A 128 -8.79 -5.97 -3.59
CA LEU A 128 -8.44 -6.69 -4.80
C LEU A 128 -9.18 -6.03 -5.96
N TRP A 129 -8.44 -5.46 -6.91
CA TRP A 129 -8.95 -5.26 -8.26
C TRP A 129 -8.60 -6.52 -9.05
N ASP A 130 -9.59 -7.11 -9.70
CA ASP A 130 -9.48 -8.41 -10.36
C ASP A 130 -8.23 -8.52 -11.25
N ALA A 131 -7.43 -9.57 -10.99
CA ALA A 131 -6.56 -10.15 -12.00
C ALA A 131 -7.16 -11.52 -12.35
N ILE A 132 -7.70 -11.58 -13.57
CA ILE A 132 -8.41 -12.69 -14.21
C ILE A 132 -7.73 -14.04 -13.99
#